data_AF-A0A3M3AG69-F1
#
_entry.id   AF-A0A3M3AG69-F1
#
_cell.length_a   1.000
_cell.length_b   1.000
_cell.length_c   1.000
_cell.angle_alpha   90.00
_cell.angle_beta   90.00
_cell.angle_gamma   90.00
#
_symmetry.space_group_name_H-M   'P 1'
#
loop_
_entity.id
_entity.type
_entity.pdbx_description
1 polymer ?
#
loop_
_entity_poly.entity_id
_entity_poly.type
_entity_poly.pdbx_seq_one_letter_code
_entity_poly.pdbx_strand_id
1 'polypeptide(L)'
;MQDLRQLLAGLDPQARTKQLQTVIATQVAAILGLDDPGQVLPEATFKESGIDSLMALELRNRLATAAGLRLAATLTYDQPTPAALAAYLNDALFP
;
A
#
# COMPACT_ATOMS: atom_id res chain seq x y z
N MET A 1 -6.75 -10.24 -14.20
CA MET A 1 -6.28 -9.48 -13.04
C MET A 1 -4.98 -10.15 -12.63
N GLN A 2 -3.84 -9.46 -12.70
CA GLN A 2 -2.56 -10.08 -12.31
C GLN A 2 -2.50 -10.16 -10.79
N ASP A 3 -2.32 -11.35 -10.24
CA ASP A 3 -2.13 -11.56 -8.80
C ASP A 3 -0.85 -10.86 -8.33
N LEU A 4 -0.98 -9.88 -7.42
CA LEU A 4 0.15 -9.13 -6.85
C LEU A 4 1.19 -10.08 -6.24
N ARG A 5 0.75 -11.17 -5.63
CA ARG A 5 1.63 -12.23 -5.11
C ARG A 5 2.49 -12.87 -6.20
N GLN A 6 1.93 -13.17 -7.38
CA GLN A 6 2.69 -13.79 -8.47
C GLN A 6 3.74 -12.84 -9.05
N LEU A 7 3.41 -11.54 -9.17
CA LEU A 7 4.35 -10.52 -9.60
C LEU A 7 5.54 -10.37 -8.63
N LEU A 8 5.27 -10.50 -7.33
CA LEU A 8 6.27 -10.35 -6.28
C LEU A 8 7.10 -11.63 -6.05
N ALA A 9 6.57 -12.82 -6.37
CA ALA A 9 7.21 -14.09 -6.05
C ALA A 9 8.62 -14.25 -6.67
N GLY A 10 8.86 -13.67 -7.85
CA GLY A 10 10.16 -13.71 -8.54
C GLY A 10 11.18 -12.67 -8.05
N LEU A 11 10.79 -11.75 -7.16
CA LEU A 11 11.65 -10.68 -6.65
C LEU A 11 12.30 -11.08 -5.31
N ASP A 12 13.44 -10.49 -4.98
CA ASP A 12 14.01 -10.55 -3.63
C ASP A 12 13.14 -9.75 -2.63
N PRO A 13 13.19 -10.06 -1.32
CA PRO A 13 12.47 -9.32 -0.28
C PRO A 13 12.56 -7.79 -0.36
N GLN A 14 13.74 -7.23 -0.67
CA GLN A 14 13.91 -5.78 -0.76
C GLN A 14 13.19 -5.22 -2.00
N ALA A 15 13.31 -5.88 -3.15
CA ALA A 15 12.61 -5.53 -4.38
C ALA A 15 11.08 -5.68 -4.24
N ARG A 16 10.60 -6.71 -3.52
CA ARG A 16 9.17 -6.88 -3.21
C ARG A 16 8.61 -5.70 -2.43
N THR A 17 9.32 -5.30 -1.38
CA THR A 17 8.93 -4.18 -0.53
C THR A 17 8.89 -2.88 -1.31
N LYS A 18 9.89 -2.60 -2.15
CA LYS A 18 9.89 -1.41 -3.03
C LYS A 18 8.72 -1.43 -4.01
N GLN A 19 8.44 -2.57 -4.64
CA GLN A 19 7.31 -2.70 -5.55
C GLN A 19 5.97 -2.46 -4.83
N LEU A 20 5.82 -2.99 -3.61
CA LEU A 20 4.64 -2.76 -2.78
C LEU A 20 4.49 -1.28 -2.39
N GLN A 21 5.58 -0.58 -2.06
CA GLN A 21 5.56 0.86 -1.82
C GLN A 21 5.08 1.62 -3.06
N THR A 22 5.56 1.28 -4.25
CA THR A 22 5.10 1.90 -5.51
C THR A 22 3.60 1.66 -5.75
N VAL A 23 3.12 0.43 -5.48
CA VAL A 23 1.68 0.12 -5.59
C VAL A 23 0.87 0.97 -4.61
N ILE A 24 1.29 1.05 -3.34
CA ILE A 24 0.60 1.85 -2.33
C ILE A 24 0.61 3.34 -2.71
N ALA A 25 1.76 3.88 -3.10
CA ALA A 25 1.88 5.27 -3.54
C ALA A 25 0.96 5.58 -4.73
N THR A 26 0.85 4.66 -5.69
CA THR A 26 -0.08 4.78 -6.83
C THR A 26 -1.54 4.81 -6.38
N GLN A 27 -1.92 3.96 -5.42
CA GLN A 27 -3.29 3.95 -4.88
C GLN A 27 -3.60 5.24 -4.10
N VAL A 28 -2.64 5.72 -3.29
CA VAL A 28 -2.78 6.96 -2.53
C VAL A 28 -2.91 8.15 -3.48
N ALA A 29 -2.03 8.27 -4.48
CA ALA A 29 -2.10 9.33 -5.49
C ALA A 29 -3.44 9.32 -6.23
N ALA A 30 -3.93 8.14 -6.64
CA ALA A 30 -5.23 8.00 -7.30
C ALA A 30 -6.41 8.40 -6.41
N ILE A 31 -6.33 8.21 -5.09
CA ILE A 31 -7.38 8.65 -4.13
C ILE A 31 -7.32 10.16 -3.94
N LEU A 32 -6.11 10.71 -3.86
CA LEU A 32 -5.88 12.15 -3.67
C LEU A 32 -6.05 12.98 -4.96
N GLY A 33 -6.18 12.32 -6.12
CA GLY A 33 -6.23 12.99 -7.42
C GLY A 33 -4.89 13.58 -7.86
N LEU A 34 -3.78 13.02 -7.38
CA LEU A 34 -2.42 13.40 -7.79
C LEU A 34 -2.06 12.71 -9.11
N ASP A 35 -1.43 13.46 -10.01
CA ASP A 35 -0.98 12.96 -11.33
C ASP A 35 0.31 12.13 -11.20
N ASP A 36 1.15 12.45 -10.21
CA ASP A 36 2.41 11.77 -9.94
C ASP A 36 2.39 11.01 -8.60
N PRO A 37 2.54 9.67 -8.60
CA PRO A 37 2.68 8.90 -7.37
C PRO A 37 4.00 9.15 -6.63
N GLY A 38 5.01 9.73 -7.29
CA GLY A 38 6.25 10.15 -6.66
C GLY A 38 6.09 11.25 -5.60
N GLN A 39 4.95 11.96 -5.60
CA GLN A 39 4.60 12.94 -4.56
C GLN A 39 4.24 12.28 -3.22
N VAL A 40 3.91 10.99 -3.21
CA VAL A 40 3.60 10.25 -1.98
C VAL A 40 4.89 9.73 -1.36
N LEU A 41 5.35 10.40 -0.31
CA LEU A 41 6.59 10.02 0.37
C LEU A 41 6.40 8.71 1.16
N PRO A 42 7.35 7.76 1.08
CA PRO A 42 7.21 6.46 1.73
C PRO A 42 7.21 6.54 3.26
N GLU A 43 7.80 7.59 3.84
CA GLU A 43 7.90 7.82 5.28
C GLU A 43 6.87 8.83 5.80
N ALA A 44 6.17 9.56 4.91
CA ALA A 44 5.11 10.47 5.33
C ALA A 44 3.89 9.67 5.75
N THR A 45 3.19 10.13 6.79
CA THR A 45 1.95 9.48 7.17
C THR A 45 0.88 9.71 6.12
N PHE A 46 -0.08 8.78 6.01
CA PHE A 46 -1.23 8.94 5.14
C PHE A 46 -1.99 10.24 5.46
N LYS A 47 -2.10 10.58 6.75
CA LYS A 47 -2.72 11.83 7.19
C LYS A 47 -1.97 13.07 6.70
N GLU A 48 -0.64 13.09 6.79
CA GLU A 48 0.18 14.19 6.24
C GLU A 48 0.09 14.29 4.72
N SER A 49 -0.10 13.15 4.04
CA SER A 49 -0.35 13.12 2.60
C SER A 49 -1.76 13.60 2.21
N GLY A 50 -2.66 13.78 3.18
CA GLY A 50 -4.04 14.25 2.95
C GLY A 50 -5.10 13.14 2.95
N ILE A 51 -4.75 11.90 3.29
CA ILE A 51 -5.72 10.80 3.46
C ILE A 51 -6.43 10.96 4.80
N ASP A 52 -7.75 11.12 4.73
CA ASP A 52 -8.64 11.08 5.88
C ASP A 52 -9.28 9.70 6.10
N SER A 53 -10.13 9.56 7.12
CA SER A 53 -10.64 8.25 7.56
C SER A 53 -11.42 7.47 6.49
N LEU A 54 -12.17 8.17 5.63
CA LEU A 54 -12.92 7.53 4.54
C LEU A 54 -11.98 7.08 3.42
N MET A 55 -11.04 7.94 3.04
CA MET A 55 -9.99 7.62 2.07
C MET A 55 -9.11 6.45 2.55
N ALA A 56 -8.82 6.37 3.85
CA ALA A 56 -8.08 5.27 4.44
C ALA A 56 -8.80 3.92 4.30
N LEU A 57 -10.12 3.91 4.48
CA LEU A 57 -10.95 2.73 4.26
C LEU A 57 -10.96 2.33 2.78
N GLU A 58 -11.05 3.30 1.87
CA GLU A 58 -10.95 3.05 0.43
C GLU A 58 -9.59 2.48 0.04
N LEU A 59 -8.49 3.08 0.50
CA LEU A 59 -7.13 2.58 0.28
C LEU A 59 -7.00 1.11 0.74
N ARG A 60 -7.47 0.81 1.95
CA ARG A 60 -7.51 -0.55 2.48
C ARG A 60 -8.28 -1.49 1.57
N ASN A 61 -9.45 -1.08 1.06
CA ASN A 61 -10.26 -1.94 0.19
C ASN A 61 -9.58 -2.22 -1.16
N ARG A 62 -8.96 -1.19 -1.75
CA ARG A 62 -8.20 -1.33 -3.00
C ARG A 62 -7.00 -2.27 -2.82
N LEU A 63 -6.24 -2.11 -1.73
CA LEU A 63 -5.09 -2.97 -1.42
C LEU A 63 -5.51 -4.41 -1.09
N ALA A 64 -6.57 -4.60 -0.32
CA ALA A 64 -7.14 -5.92 -0.03
C ALA A 64 -7.52 -6.67 -1.32
N THR A 65 -8.13 -5.96 -2.25
CA THR A 65 -8.52 -6.51 -3.57
C THR A 65 -7.29 -6.85 -4.41
N ALA A 66 -6.30 -5.95 -4.47
CA ALA A 66 -5.09 -6.15 -5.26
C ALA A 66 -4.20 -7.29 -4.72
N ALA A 67 -4.11 -7.41 -3.39
CA ALA A 67 -3.31 -8.44 -2.72
C ALA A 67 -4.05 -9.78 -2.56
N GLY A 68 -5.37 -9.81 -2.76
CA GLY A 68 -6.19 -10.99 -2.45
C GLY A 68 -6.23 -11.31 -0.95
N LEU A 69 -6.02 -10.30 -0.09
CA LEU A 69 -5.91 -10.45 1.36
C LEU A 69 -7.08 -9.79 2.09
N ARG A 70 -7.42 -10.31 3.28
CA ARG A 70 -8.36 -9.65 4.19
C ARG A 70 -7.60 -8.77 5.18
N LEU A 71 -7.54 -7.47 4.90
CA LEU A 71 -6.82 -6.49 5.73
C LEU A 71 -7.69 -5.98 6.89
N ALA A 72 -7.12 -5.63 8.05
CA ALA A 72 -7.89 -4.99 9.12
C ALA A 72 -8.30 -3.55 8.72
N ALA A 73 -9.43 -3.04 9.23
CA ALA A 73 -9.85 -1.65 8.98
C ALA A 73 -8.94 -0.63 9.71
N THR A 74 -8.29 -1.06 10.78
CA THR A 74 -7.34 -0.26 11.57
C THR A 74 -5.94 -0.22 10.97
N LEU A 75 -5.70 -0.91 9.85
CA LEU A 75 -4.35 -1.11 9.31
C LEU A 75 -3.66 0.20 8.94
N THR A 76 -4.38 1.17 8.40
CA THR A 76 -3.84 2.50 8.07
C THR A 76 -3.53 3.35 9.32
N TYR A 77 -4.02 2.95 10.50
CA TYR A 77 -3.65 3.57 11.78
C TYR A 77 -2.46 2.85 12.43
N ASP A 78 -2.44 1.52 12.33
CA ASP A 78 -1.35 0.67 12.84
C ASP A 78 -0.07 0.82 12.01
N GLN A 79 -0.23 0.95 10.70
CA GLN A 79 0.81 1.14 9.70
C GLN A 79 0.56 2.48 8.99
N PRO A 80 0.90 3.62 9.60
CA PRO A 80 0.46 4.93 9.13
C PRO A 80 1.23 5.45 7.91
N THR A 81 2.26 4.75 7.44
CA THR A 81 3.10 5.16 6.31
C THR A 81 3.08 4.11 5.19
N PRO A 82 3.30 4.52 3.92
CA PRO A 82 3.41 3.58 2.81
C PRO A 82 4.50 2.52 3.02
N ALA A 83 5.64 2.88 3.61
CA ALA A 83 6.73 1.95 3.89
C ALA A 83 6.33 0.89 4.92
N ALA A 84 5.69 1.28 6.01
CA ALA A 84 5.25 0.37 7.07
C ALA A 84 4.16 -0.59 6.54
N LEU A 85 3.20 -0.04 5.77
CA LEU A 85 2.16 -0.83 5.13
C LEU A 85 2.72 -1.81 4.08
N ALA A 86 3.74 -1.42 3.32
CA ALA A 86 4.40 -2.32 2.37
C ALA A 86 5.09 -3.49 3.07
N ALA A 87 5.78 -3.24 4.19
CA ALA A 87 6.41 -4.28 4.98
C ALA A 87 5.37 -5.28 5.53
N TYR A 88 4.27 -4.78 6.07
CA TYR A 88 3.15 -5.60 6.53
C TYR A 88 2.57 -6.49 5.41
N LEU A 89 2.33 -5.90 4.22
CA LEU A 89 1.81 -6.66 3.08
C LEU A 89 2.80 -7.72 2.59
N ASN A 90 4.10 -7.43 2.61
CA ASN A 90 5.11 -8.41 2.23
C ASN A 90 5.09 -9.63 3.15
N ASP A 91 5.05 -9.41 4.47
CA ASP A 91 4.96 -10.48 5.48
C ASP A 91 3.67 -11.30 5.31
N ALA A 92 2.52 -10.64 5.10
CA ALA A 92 1.25 -11.31 4.89
C ALA A 92 1.17 -12.12 3.57
N LEU A 93 1.87 -11.69 2.53
CA LEU A 93 1.91 -12.38 1.22
C LEU A 93 2.94 -13.51 1.17
N PHE A 94 4.00 -13.41 1.97
CA PHE A 94 5.14 -14.33 2.02
C PHE A 94 5.52 -14.63 3.48
N PRO A 95 4.67 -15.37 4.22
CA PRO A 95 4.96 -15.79 5.60
C PRO A 95 6.07 -16.85 5.67
#